data_AF-A0A940RMK9-F1
#
_entry.id   AF-A0A940RMK9-F1
#
_cell.length_a   1.000
_cell.length_b   1.000
_cell.length_c   1.000
_cell.angle_alpha   90.00
_cell.angle_beta   90.00
_cell.angle_gamma   90.00
#
_symmetry.space_group_name_H-M   'P 1'
#
loop_
_entity.id
_entity.type
_entity.pdbx_description
1 polymer ?
#
loop_
_entity_poly.entity_id
_entity_poly.type
_entity_poly.pdbx_seq_one_letter_code
_entity_poly.pdbx_strand_id
1 'polypeptide(L)'
;MPEPHAVVFDVGNVLFDWQPRYLYERLIGDDRALEAFLRDVVTKDWHFQHDEGRPFAETSAELSAAHPEHAELIAAWGPRFNETLGPMLPGMREIVEDLDSAGVPLFAITNFSGEFWPPFRETQALFDRFRDIVVSGDEKLVKPGAAIYHLALARFGLEPHEAVFIDDREDNVEGARAVGMHAILFVGAQALRAELKGLGLLD
;
A
#
# COMPACT_ATOMS: atom_id res chain seq x y z
N MET A 1 11.03 13.92 24.31
CA MET A 1 11.55 12.92 23.34
C MET A 1 11.98 13.70 22.11
N PRO A 2 13.00 13.28 21.36
CA PRO A 2 13.34 13.98 20.12
C PRO A 2 12.15 13.88 19.16
N GLU A 3 11.96 14.93 18.36
CA GLU A 3 10.90 14.99 17.33
C GLU A 3 11.19 13.97 16.23
N PRO A 4 10.15 13.40 15.59
CA PRO A 4 10.36 12.48 14.48
C PRO A 4 11.04 13.21 13.33
N HIS A 5 11.92 12.52 12.61
CA HIS A 5 12.72 13.10 11.54
C HIS A 5 12.67 12.29 10.24
N ALA A 6 11.93 11.17 10.19
CA ALA A 6 11.73 10.35 9.01
C ALA A 6 10.24 10.10 8.76
N VAL A 7 9.87 9.89 7.50
CA VAL A 7 8.49 9.62 7.09
C VAL A 7 8.40 8.24 6.43
N VAL A 8 7.43 7.46 6.88
CA VAL A 8 7.13 6.11 6.38
C VAL A 8 5.71 6.12 5.81
N PHE A 9 5.58 5.92 4.50
CA PHE A 9 4.29 5.91 3.83
C PHE A 9 3.74 4.50 3.66
N ASP A 10 2.43 4.33 3.82
CA ASP A 10 1.71 3.33 3.05
C ASP A 10 1.63 3.74 1.57
N VAL A 11 1.39 2.78 0.68
CA VAL A 11 1.33 3.01 -0.76
C VAL A 11 -0.10 3.05 -1.25
N GLY A 12 -0.87 1.99 -1.01
CA GLY A 12 -2.27 1.89 -1.45
C GLY A 12 -3.14 2.89 -0.70
N ASN A 13 -3.97 3.65 -1.42
CA ASN A 13 -4.88 4.68 -0.90
C ASN A 13 -4.22 5.81 -0.07
N VAL A 14 -2.89 5.85 -0.01
CA VAL A 14 -2.11 6.97 0.53
C VAL A 14 -1.32 7.65 -0.58
N LEU A 15 -0.48 6.92 -1.32
CA LEU A 15 0.24 7.47 -2.47
C LEU A 15 -0.56 7.27 -3.76
N PHE A 16 -1.07 6.07 -3.99
CA PHE A 16 -1.77 5.70 -5.21
C PHE A 16 -3.15 5.14 -4.89
N ASP A 17 -4.15 5.53 -5.65
CA ASP A 17 -5.46 4.92 -5.53
C ASP A 17 -5.41 3.44 -5.93
N TRP A 18 -6.11 2.57 -5.22
CA TRP A 18 -6.18 1.16 -5.56
C TRP A 18 -7.62 0.66 -5.54
N GLN A 19 -8.09 0.23 -6.70
CA GLN A 19 -9.43 -0.31 -6.88
C GLN A 19 -9.43 -1.46 -7.87
N PRO A 20 -9.78 -2.70 -7.46
CA PRO A 20 -9.99 -3.84 -8.36
C PRO A 20 -10.89 -3.50 -9.56
N ARG A 21 -11.84 -2.59 -9.35
CA ARG A 21 -12.77 -2.09 -10.36
C ARG A 21 -12.08 -1.53 -11.61
N TYR A 22 -10.93 -0.87 -11.49
CA TYR A 22 -10.24 -0.25 -12.62
C TYR A 22 -9.83 -1.25 -13.72
N LEU A 23 -9.48 -2.47 -13.32
CA LEU A 23 -9.23 -3.56 -14.26
C LEU A 23 -10.56 -4.10 -14.81
N TYR A 24 -11.49 -4.44 -13.92
CA TYR A 24 -12.64 -5.24 -14.29
C TYR A 24 -13.74 -4.49 -15.04
N GLU A 25 -13.85 -3.16 -14.91
CA GLU A 25 -14.77 -2.36 -15.73
C GLU A 25 -14.42 -2.37 -17.23
N ARG A 26 -13.18 -2.73 -17.57
CA ARG A 26 -12.71 -2.91 -18.95
C ARG A 26 -13.07 -4.30 -19.51
N LEU A 27 -13.36 -5.25 -18.61
CA LEU A 27 -13.58 -6.66 -18.93
C LEU A 27 -15.05 -7.06 -18.81
N ILE A 28 -15.81 -6.39 -17.95
CA ILE A 28 -17.21 -6.68 -17.66
C ILE A 28 -18.01 -5.42 -17.97
N GLY A 29 -18.74 -5.44 -19.09
CA GLY A 29 -19.51 -4.28 -19.55
C GLY A 29 -20.85 -4.05 -18.83
N ASP A 30 -21.32 -5.00 -18.04
CA ASP A 30 -22.54 -4.87 -17.24
C ASP A 30 -22.20 -4.51 -15.78
N ASP A 31 -22.65 -3.34 -15.32
CA ASP A 31 -22.33 -2.84 -13.98
C ASP A 31 -22.81 -3.76 -12.85
N ARG A 32 -23.98 -4.41 -13.01
CA ARG A 32 -24.51 -5.31 -11.97
C ARG A 32 -23.67 -6.58 -11.87
N ALA A 33 -23.26 -7.13 -13.02
CA ALA A 33 -22.36 -8.27 -13.08
C ALA A 33 -20.98 -7.92 -12.53
N LEU A 34 -20.45 -6.73 -12.84
CA LEU A 34 -19.18 -6.25 -12.30
C LEU A 34 -19.22 -6.14 -10.77
N GLU A 35 -20.25 -5.49 -10.21
CA GLU A 35 -20.41 -5.36 -8.77
C GLU A 35 -20.59 -6.72 -8.08
N ALA A 36 -21.31 -7.66 -8.71
CA ALA A 36 -21.41 -9.03 -8.19
C ALA A 36 -20.06 -9.75 -8.22
N PHE A 37 -19.31 -9.62 -9.32
CA PHE A 37 -18.01 -10.27 -9.48
C PHE A 37 -16.97 -9.76 -8.46
N LEU A 38 -16.90 -8.44 -8.24
CA LEU A 38 -16.00 -7.85 -7.23
C LEU A 38 -16.39 -8.21 -5.79
N ARG A 39 -17.69 -8.34 -5.53
CA ARG A 39 -18.21 -8.68 -4.19
C ARG A 39 -18.08 -10.15 -3.86
N ASP A 40 -18.32 -11.03 -4.82
CA ASP A 40 -18.55 -12.46 -4.55
C ASP A 40 -17.41 -13.36 -5.06
N VAL A 41 -16.56 -12.89 -6.00
CA VAL A 41 -15.53 -13.72 -6.64
C VAL A 41 -14.12 -13.20 -6.34
N VAL A 42 -13.73 -12.06 -6.91
CA VAL A 42 -12.40 -11.44 -6.68
C VAL A 42 -12.45 -10.50 -5.47
N THR A 43 -12.79 -11.08 -4.34
CA THR A 43 -12.97 -10.35 -3.08
C THR A 43 -11.64 -9.76 -2.59
N LYS A 44 -11.73 -8.76 -1.71
CA LYS A 44 -10.54 -8.23 -1.03
C LYS A 44 -9.85 -9.31 -0.19
N ASP A 45 -10.60 -10.21 0.45
CA ASP A 45 -10.02 -11.31 1.23
C ASP A 45 -9.25 -12.31 0.35
N TRP A 46 -9.68 -12.51 -0.90
CA TRP A 46 -8.89 -13.28 -1.86
C TRP A 46 -7.60 -12.55 -2.23
N HIS A 47 -7.64 -11.24 -2.46
CA HIS A 47 -6.45 -10.44 -2.74
C HIS A 47 -5.46 -10.37 -1.57
N PHE A 48 -5.95 -10.19 -0.33
CA PHE A 48 -5.08 -10.04 0.85
C PHE A 48 -4.17 -11.25 1.09
N GLN A 49 -4.54 -12.42 0.57
CA GLN A 49 -3.67 -13.58 0.58
C GLN A 49 -2.37 -13.35 -0.21
N HIS A 50 -2.41 -12.56 -1.29
CA HIS A 50 -1.20 -12.18 -2.04
C HIS A 50 -0.33 -11.22 -1.21
N ASP A 51 -0.95 -10.30 -0.47
CA ASP A 51 -0.24 -9.40 0.45
C ASP A 51 0.43 -10.17 1.60
N GLU A 52 -0.13 -11.31 1.99
CA GLU A 52 0.49 -12.26 2.94
C GLU A 52 1.59 -13.14 2.29
N GLY A 53 1.81 -13.01 0.98
CA GLY A 53 2.84 -13.74 0.23
C GLY A 53 2.39 -15.11 -0.28
N ARG A 54 1.08 -15.40 -0.34
CA ARG A 54 0.59 -16.59 -1.06
C ARG A 54 0.77 -16.38 -2.58
N PRO A 55 1.29 -17.37 -3.32
CA PRO A 55 1.45 -17.27 -4.76
C PRO A 55 0.12 -17.06 -5.48
N PHE A 56 0.09 -16.15 -6.47
CA PHE A 56 -1.08 -15.92 -7.31
C PHE A 56 -1.51 -17.20 -8.04
N ALA A 57 -0.56 -18.00 -8.50
CA ALA A 57 -0.86 -19.25 -9.22
C ALA A 57 -1.69 -20.24 -8.38
N GLU A 58 -1.45 -20.30 -7.06
CA GLU A 58 -2.21 -21.18 -6.17
C GLU A 58 -3.61 -20.62 -5.89
N THR A 59 -3.67 -19.38 -5.43
CA THR A 59 -4.93 -18.70 -5.06
C THR A 59 -5.87 -18.51 -6.26
N SER A 60 -5.34 -18.30 -7.47
CA SER A 60 -6.14 -18.20 -8.69
C SER A 60 -6.66 -19.56 -9.16
N ALA A 61 -5.89 -20.64 -9.00
CA ALA A 61 -6.35 -21.99 -9.31
C ALA A 61 -7.47 -22.45 -8.36
N GLU A 62 -7.32 -22.18 -7.06
CA GLU A 62 -8.36 -22.43 -6.04
C GLU A 62 -9.65 -21.67 -6.35
N LEU A 63 -9.53 -20.36 -6.64
CA LEU A 63 -10.69 -19.53 -6.94
C LEU A 63 -11.36 -19.94 -8.26
N SER A 64 -10.57 -20.27 -9.29
CA SER A 64 -11.09 -20.74 -10.58
C SER A 64 -11.77 -22.11 -10.46
N ALA A 65 -11.33 -22.98 -9.57
CA ALA A 65 -12.02 -24.25 -9.29
C ALA A 65 -13.38 -24.03 -8.62
N ALA A 66 -13.51 -22.99 -7.78
CA ALA A 66 -14.76 -22.60 -7.14
C ALA A 66 -15.71 -21.85 -8.09
N HIS A 67 -15.16 -21.08 -9.04
CA HIS A 67 -15.89 -20.24 -9.98
C HIS A 67 -15.43 -20.48 -11.44
N PRO A 68 -15.66 -21.68 -12.00
CA PRO A 68 -15.15 -22.05 -13.31
C PRO A 68 -15.65 -21.14 -14.44
N GLU A 69 -16.85 -20.58 -14.33
CA GLU A 69 -17.43 -19.61 -15.26
C GLU A 69 -16.67 -18.28 -15.31
N HIS A 70 -15.84 -17.99 -14.31
CA HIS A 70 -15.05 -16.77 -14.19
C HIS A 70 -13.54 -17.00 -14.34
N ALA A 71 -13.10 -18.20 -14.70
CA ALA A 71 -11.68 -18.56 -14.74
C ALA A 71 -10.82 -17.60 -15.59
N GLU A 72 -11.32 -17.14 -16.74
CA GLU A 72 -10.59 -16.16 -17.58
C GLU A 72 -10.43 -14.80 -16.90
N LEU A 73 -11.46 -14.32 -16.19
CA LEU A 73 -11.44 -13.06 -15.45
C LEU A 73 -10.51 -13.14 -14.22
N ILE A 74 -10.50 -14.29 -13.54
CA ILE A 74 -9.60 -14.55 -12.42
C ILE A 74 -8.15 -14.58 -12.91
N ALA A 75 -7.88 -15.30 -14.00
CA ALA A 75 -6.55 -15.40 -14.60
C ALA A 75 -6.02 -14.04 -15.10
N ALA A 76 -6.89 -13.09 -15.44
CA ALA A 76 -6.50 -11.76 -15.86
C ALA A 76 -5.87 -10.91 -14.74
N TRP A 77 -6.15 -11.22 -13.46
CA TRP A 77 -5.69 -10.43 -12.31
C TRP A 77 -4.17 -10.27 -12.25
N GLY A 78 -3.42 -11.38 -12.23
CA GLY A 78 -1.97 -11.35 -12.06
C GLY A 78 -1.21 -10.55 -13.14
N PRO A 79 -1.30 -10.91 -14.44
CA PRO A 79 -0.58 -10.21 -15.49
C PRO A 79 -1.04 -8.77 -15.72
N ARG A 80 -2.24 -8.40 -15.22
CA ARG A 80 -2.82 -7.05 -15.38
C ARG A 80 -3.01 -6.34 -14.06
N PHE A 81 -2.31 -6.76 -13.00
CA PHE A 81 -2.50 -6.20 -11.66
C PHE A 81 -2.31 -4.68 -11.65
N ASN A 82 -1.34 -4.15 -12.40
CA ASN A 82 -1.11 -2.72 -12.52
C ASN A 82 -2.31 -1.93 -13.06
N GLU A 83 -3.27 -2.58 -13.75
CA GLU A 83 -4.49 -1.93 -14.20
C GLU A 83 -5.54 -1.78 -13.09
N THR A 84 -5.32 -2.37 -11.90
CA THR A 84 -6.10 -2.14 -10.67
C THR A 84 -5.62 -0.89 -9.91
N LEU A 85 -4.47 -0.34 -10.28
CA LEU A 85 -3.87 0.84 -9.65
C LEU A 85 -4.31 2.09 -10.42
N GLY A 86 -4.86 3.03 -9.68
CA GLY A 86 -5.25 4.34 -10.18
C GLY A 86 -4.07 5.33 -10.22
N PRO A 87 -4.35 6.61 -10.52
CA PRO A 87 -3.33 7.64 -10.45
C PRO A 87 -2.86 7.86 -9.00
N MET A 88 -1.73 8.55 -8.87
CA MET A 88 -1.29 9.10 -7.60
C MET A 88 -2.37 10.03 -7.03
N LEU A 89 -2.59 9.98 -5.71
CA LEU A 89 -3.58 10.83 -5.07
C LEU A 89 -3.19 12.31 -5.19
N PRO A 90 -4.15 13.22 -5.43
CA PRO A 90 -3.86 14.64 -5.62
C PRO A 90 -3.09 15.24 -4.43
N GLY A 91 -2.00 15.95 -4.70
CA GLY A 91 -1.16 16.61 -3.69
C GLY A 91 -0.06 15.74 -3.08
N MET A 92 -0.09 14.41 -3.29
CA MET A 92 0.89 13.51 -2.69
C MET A 92 2.26 13.58 -3.37
N ARG A 93 2.28 13.86 -4.67
CA ARG A 93 3.53 14.10 -5.40
C ARG A 93 4.31 15.25 -4.77
N GLU A 94 3.62 16.36 -4.58
CA GLU A 94 4.18 17.59 -4.03
C GLU A 94 4.68 17.34 -2.61
N ILE A 95 3.91 16.66 -1.75
CA ILE A 95 4.35 16.32 -0.39
C ILE A 95 5.63 15.48 -0.39
N VAL A 96 5.70 14.44 -1.22
CA VAL A 96 6.89 13.57 -1.31
C VAL A 96 8.09 14.37 -1.82
N GLU A 97 7.91 15.18 -2.86
CA GLU A 97 8.98 15.99 -3.44
C GLU A 97 9.47 17.09 -2.48
N ASP A 98 8.57 17.70 -1.72
CA ASP A 98 8.91 18.71 -0.71
C ASP A 98 9.67 18.11 0.47
N LEU A 99 9.24 16.94 0.97
CA LEU A 99 9.95 16.22 2.04
C LEU A 99 11.36 15.80 1.60
N ASP A 100 11.49 15.24 0.40
CA ASP A 100 12.79 14.85 -0.18
C ASP A 100 13.70 16.08 -0.35
N SER A 101 13.15 17.19 -0.86
CA SER A 101 13.88 18.46 -1.01
C SER A 101 14.33 19.05 0.32
N ALA A 102 13.56 18.84 1.39
CA ALA A 102 13.92 19.21 2.76
C ALA A 102 14.94 18.25 3.41
N GLY A 103 15.32 17.16 2.72
CA GLY A 103 16.27 16.17 3.22
C GLY A 103 15.67 15.18 4.22
N VAL A 104 14.35 15.12 4.34
CA VAL A 104 13.64 14.17 5.20
C VAL A 104 13.78 12.75 4.60
N PRO A 105 14.33 11.76 5.34
CA PRO A 105 14.37 10.37 4.91
C PRO A 105 12.97 9.82 4.63
N LEU A 106 12.77 9.26 3.43
CA LEU A 106 11.51 8.66 3.00
C LEU A 106 11.62 7.15 2.93
N PHE A 107 10.62 6.48 3.48
CA PHE A 107 10.48 5.03 3.49
C PHE A 107 9.03 4.62 3.21
N ALA A 108 8.78 3.34 2.95
CA ALA A 108 7.43 2.82 2.87
C ALA A 108 7.27 1.44 3.51
N ILE A 109 6.07 1.17 4.04
CA ILE A 109 5.60 -0.15 4.48
C ILE A 109 4.26 -0.39 3.81
N THR A 110 4.22 -1.30 2.84
CA THR A 110 3.01 -1.60 2.06
C THR A 110 2.55 -3.02 2.28
N ASN A 111 1.25 -3.19 2.54
CA ASN A 111 0.62 -4.49 2.32
C ASN A 111 0.44 -4.64 0.82
N PHE A 112 1.28 -5.45 0.19
CA PHE A 112 1.33 -5.62 -1.27
C PHE A 112 1.97 -6.97 -1.60
N SER A 113 1.44 -7.65 -2.62
CA SER A 113 2.05 -8.85 -3.19
C SER A 113 3.49 -8.62 -3.66
N GLY A 114 4.40 -9.49 -3.22
CA GLY A 114 5.78 -9.55 -3.74
C GLY A 114 5.85 -9.87 -5.24
N GLU A 115 4.87 -10.57 -5.79
CA GLU A 115 4.81 -10.88 -7.23
C GLU A 115 4.40 -9.67 -8.07
N PHE A 116 3.54 -8.80 -7.53
CA PHE A 116 2.96 -7.67 -8.27
C PHE A 116 3.69 -6.35 -8.01
N TRP A 117 4.43 -6.26 -6.91
CA TRP A 117 5.19 -5.07 -6.56
C TRP A 117 6.26 -4.70 -7.58
N PRO A 118 7.14 -5.61 -8.07
CA PRO A 118 8.22 -5.21 -8.98
C PRO A 118 7.72 -4.57 -10.29
N PRO A 119 6.74 -5.16 -11.02
CA PRO A 119 6.18 -4.53 -12.21
C PRO A 119 5.51 -3.18 -11.92
N PHE A 120 4.91 -2.99 -10.75
CA PHE A 120 4.34 -1.69 -10.37
C PHE A 120 5.46 -0.67 -10.09
N ARG A 121 6.42 -1.01 -9.23
CA ARG A 121 7.55 -0.17 -8.84
C ARG A 121 8.31 0.35 -10.06
N GLU A 122 8.55 -0.48 -11.06
CA GLU A 122 9.24 -0.10 -12.31
C GLU A 122 8.55 1.04 -13.07
N THR A 123 7.24 1.21 -12.90
CA THR A 123 6.47 2.28 -13.55
C THR A 123 6.51 3.61 -12.80
N GLN A 124 7.05 3.64 -11.57
CA GLN A 124 6.92 4.75 -10.64
C GLN A 124 8.29 5.28 -10.19
N ALA A 125 8.85 6.23 -10.96
CA ALA A 125 10.10 6.91 -10.61
C ALA A 125 10.05 7.73 -9.29
N LEU A 126 8.85 7.90 -8.70
CA LEU A 126 8.69 8.50 -7.37
C LEU A 126 9.49 7.73 -6.32
N PHE A 127 9.42 6.40 -6.37
CA PHE A 127 10.02 5.53 -5.36
C PHE A 127 11.55 5.54 -5.35
N ASP A 128 12.20 6.17 -6.33
CA ASP A 128 13.65 6.36 -6.33
C ASP A 128 14.12 7.40 -5.30
N ARG A 129 13.18 8.17 -4.74
CA ARG A 129 13.40 9.05 -3.58
C ARG A 129 13.34 8.31 -2.24
N PHE A 130 12.77 7.10 -2.24
CA PHE A 130 12.61 6.31 -1.03
C PHE A 130 13.91 5.55 -0.79
N ARG A 131 14.46 5.71 0.42
CA ARG A 131 15.71 5.03 0.82
C ARG A 131 15.51 3.52 0.91
N ASP A 132 14.34 3.10 1.36
CA ASP A 132 13.96 1.70 1.38
C ASP A 132 12.43 1.51 1.45
N ILE A 133 11.96 0.34 1.05
CA ILE A 133 10.54 -0.03 1.02
C ILE A 133 10.40 -1.47 1.50
N VAL A 134 9.54 -1.69 2.50
CA VAL A 134 9.13 -3.01 2.99
C VAL A 134 7.82 -3.41 2.32
N VAL A 135 7.84 -4.58 1.68
CA VAL A 135 6.71 -5.17 0.94
C VAL A 135 6.25 -6.41 1.70
N SER A 136 5.01 -6.41 2.18
CA SER A 136 4.49 -7.47 3.05
C SER A 136 4.58 -8.87 2.43
N GLY A 137 4.33 -9.00 1.12
CA GLY A 137 4.33 -10.28 0.44
C GLY A 137 5.71 -10.93 0.36
N ASP A 138 6.77 -10.11 0.30
CA ASP A 138 8.16 -10.60 0.34
C ASP A 138 8.53 -11.07 1.75
N GLU A 139 8.13 -10.29 2.76
CA GLU A 139 8.49 -10.54 4.16
C GLU A 139 7.55 -11.54 4.86
N LYS A 140 6.39 -11.84 4.26
CA LYS A 140 5.29 -12.65 4.83
C LYS A 140 4.80 -12.13 6.19
N LEU A 141 4.83 -10.81 6.32
CA LEU A 141 4.38 -10.06 7.49
C LEU A 141 3.49 -8.93 6.98
N VAL A 142 2.30 -8.79 7.54
CA VAL A 142 1.32 -7.76 7.14
C VAL A 142 1.05 -6.79 8.27
N LYS A 143 0.78 -5.53 7.93
CA LYS A 143 0.12 -4.58 8.83
C LYS A 143 -1.30 -5.08 9.13
N PRO A 144 -1.82 -4.94 10.37
CA PRO A 144 -1.26 -4.19 11.51
C PRO A 144 -0.37 -5.01 12.46
N GLY A 145 0.21 -6.14 12.02
CA GLY A 145 1.04 -6.98 12.87
C GLY A 145 2.34 -6.30 13.31
N ALA A 146 2.59 -6.21 14.63
CA ALA A 146 3.77 -5.54 15.20
C ALA A 146 5.12 -5.90 14.54
N ALA A 147 5.25 -7.15 14.09
CA ALA A 147 6.47 -7.67 13.47
C ALA A 147 6.89 -6.90 12.20
N ILE A 148 5.95 -6.44 11.37
CA ILE A 148 6.30 -5.71 10.14
C ILE A 148 6.91 -4.34 10.45
N TYR A 149 6.37 -3.64 11.45
CA TYR A 149 6.89 -2.34 11.87
C TYR A 149 8.27 -2.46 12.50
N HIS A 150 8.48 -3.47 13.35
CA HIS A 150 9.81 -3.73 13.93
C HIS A 150 10.85 -4.10 12.87
N LEU A 151 10.47 -4.95 11.90
CA LEU A 151 11.33 -5.28 10.76
C LEU A 151 11.70 -4.02 9.97
N ALA A 152 10.70 -3.20 9.64
CA ALA A 152 10.90 -1.96 8.89
C ALA A 152 11.82 -0.98 9.62
N LEU A 153 11.54 -0.68 10.90
CA LEU A 153 12.39 0.20 11.72
C LEU A 153 13.83 -0.29 11.81
N ALA A 154 14.05 -1.60 12.01
CA ALA A 154 15.38 -2.18 12.03
C ALA A 154 16.11 -2.05 10.68
N ARG A 155 15.40 -2.27 9.56
CA ARG A 155 15.94 -2.14 8.20
C ARG A 155 16.24 -0.69 7.84
N PHE A 156 15.41 0.25 8.29
CA PHE A 156 15.57 1.68 8.06
C PHE A 156 16.61 2.32 8.99
N GLY A 157 17.01 1.62 10.06
CA GLY A 157 17.93 2.13 11.07
C GLY A 157 17.32 3.24 11.93
N LEU A 158 16.04 3.10 12.27
CA LEU A 158 15.26 4.07 13.05
C LEU A 158 14.76 3.47 14.36
N GLU A 159 14.75 4.28 15.41
CA GLU A 159 13.95 4.02 16.60
C GLU A 159 12.47 4.37 16.33
N PRO A 160 11.49 3.74 17.01
CA PRO A 160 10.07 3.98 16.72
C PRO A 160 9.66 5.45 16.72
N HIS A 161 10.08 6.21 17.74
CA HIS A 161 9.75 7.62 17.91
C HIS A 161 10.41 8.56 16.89
N GLU A 162 11.35 8.07 16.08
CA GLU A 162 12.02 8.85 15.03
C GLU A 162 11.22 8.87 13.71
N ALA A 163 10.23 7.98 13.58
CA ALA A 163 9.46 7.78 12.37
C ALA A 163 7.99 8.23 12.52
N VAL A 164 7.48 8.89 11.48
CA VAL A 164 6.03 9.13 11.29
C VAL A 164 5.51 8.15 10.26
N PHE A 165 4.61 7.25 10.65
CA PHE A 165 3.89 6.36 9.76
C PHE A 165 2.58 6.98 9.27
N ILE A 166 2.29 6.86 7.98
CA ILE A 166 1.09 7.42 7.35
C ILE A 166 0.34 6.28 6.66
N ASP A 167 -0.91 6.05 7.03
CA ASP A 167 -1.74 4.96 6.51
C ASP A 167 -3.21 5.38 6.49
N ASP A 168 -4.00 4.90 5.52
CA ASP A 168 -5.43 5.23 5.40
C ASP A 168 -6.32 4.38 6.33
N ARG A 169 -5.76 3.32 6.95
CA ARG A 169 -6.51 2.43 7.82
C ARG A 169 -6.18 2.62 9.30
N GLU A 170 -7.23 2.79 10.10
CA GLU A 170 -7.14 2.98 11.54
C GLU A 170 -6.41 1.84 12.25
N ASP A 171 -6.63 0.59 11.83
CA ASP A 171 -5.98 -0.58 12.44
C ASP A 171 -4.46 -0.57 12.23
N ASN A 172 -4.00 -0.17 11.05
CA ASN A 172 -2.58 0.00 10.74
C ASN A 172 -1.95 1.17 11.51
N VAL A 173 -2.68 2.28 11.67
CA VAL A 173 -2.23 3.44 12.46
C VAL A 173 -2.07 3.06 13.92
N GLU A 174 -3.05 2.36 14.49
CA GLU A 174 -2.98 1.88 15.88
C GLU A 174 -1.87 0.83 16.08
N GLY A 175 -1.66 -0.06 15.09
CA GLY A 175 -0.54 -1.01 15.10
C GLY A 175 0.83 -0.32 15.17
N ALA A 176 1.03 0.74 14.38
CA ALA A 176 2.25 1.54 14.41
C ALA A 176 2.42 2.31 15.74
N ARG A 177 1.35 2.90 16.28
CA ARG A 177 1.36 3.56 17.60
C ARG A 177 1.71 2.58 18.71
N ALA A 178 1.20 1.36 18.66
CA ALA A 178 1.44 0.32 19.67
C ALA A 178 2.92 -0.09 19.77
N VAL A 179 3.69 0.04 18.67
CA VAL A 179 5.15 -0.19 18.68
C VAL A 179 5.98 1.07 18.99
N GLY A 180 5.32 2.20 19.25
CA GLY A 180 5.95 3.46 19.66
C GLY A 180 6.23 4.45 18.54
N MET A 181 5.70 4.24 17.33
CA MET A 181 5.82 5.21 16.24
C MET A 181 4.87 6.39 16.42
N HIS A 182 5.23 7.54 15.85
CA HIS A 182 4.23 8.52 15.48
C HIS A 182 3.43 7.96 14.31
N ALA A 183 2.10 8.10 14.32
CA ALA A 183 1.29 7.64 13.20
C ALA A 183 0.11 8.58 12.93
N ILE A 184 -0.13 8.84 11.65
CA ILE A 184 -1.15 9.74 11.11
C ILE A 184 -2.14 8.91 10.29
N LEU A 185 -3.42 9.06 10.59
CA LEU A 185 -4.49 8.55 9.73
C LEU A 185 -4.60 9.44 8.51
N PHE A 186 -4.36 8.87 7.34
CA PHE A 186 -4.45 9.60 6.09
C PHE A 186 -5.91 9.84 5.70
N VAL A 187 -6.31 11.11 5.66
CA VAL A 187 -7.63 11.56 5.21
C VAL A 187 -7.55 12.54 4.02
N GLY A 188 -6.36 12.65 3.43
CA GLY A 188 -6.09 13.51 2.28
C GLY A 188 -4.83 14.38 2.44
N ALA A 189 -4.24 14.77 1.31
CA ALA A 189 -2.97 15.48 1.25
C ALA A 189 -2.96 16.80 2.03
N GLN A 190 -4.05 17.57 2.03
CA GLN A 190 -4.10 18.85 2.74
C GLN A 190 -3.98 18.67 4.26
N ALA A 191 -4.71 17.70 4.83
CA ALA A 191 -4.64 17.39 6.26
C ALA A 191 -3.26 16.84 6.62
N LEU A 192 -2.76 15.89 5.82
CA LEU A 192 -1.42 15.32 6.00
C LEU A 192 -0.34 16.40 6.01
N ARG A 193 -0.37 17.34 5.05
CA ARG A 193 0.61 18.42 4.98
C ARG A 193 0.57 19.31 6.22
N ALA A 194 -0.62 19.58 6.77
CA ALA A 194 -0.75 20.35 8.00
C ALA A 194 -0.15 19.62 9.21
N GLU A 195 -0.35 18.31 9.32
CA GLU A 195 0.23 17.50 10.39
C GLU A 195 1.76 17.41 10.27
N LEU A 196 2.29 17.19 9.07
CA LEU A 196 3.74 17.17 8.81
C LEU A 196 4.40 18.50 9.16
N LYS A 197 3.76 19.64 8.87
CA LYS A 197 4.21 20.97 9.34
C LYS A 197 4.19 21.08 10.86
N GLY A 198 3.14 20.57 11.50
CA GLY A 198 3.03 20.56 12.97
C GLY A 198 4.13 19.75 13.65
N LEU A 199 4.68 18.76 12.95
CA LEU A 199 5.82 17.94 13.37
C LEU A 199 7.19 18.52 12.94
N GLY A 200 7.23 19.68 12.27
CA GLY A 200 8.46 20.31 11.81
C GLY A 200 9.13 19.61 10.63
N LEU A 201 8.43 18.70 9.92
CA LEU A 201 8.95 17.98 8.77
C LEU A 201 8.78 18.72 7.44
N LEU A 202 7.91 19.74 7.41
CA LEU A 202 7.65 20.60 6.26
C LEU A 202 7.44 22.05 6.71
N ASP A 203 7.69 22.99 5.79
CA ASP A 203 7.35 24.42 5.92
C ASP A 203 5.92 24.74 5.48
#